data_AF-A0A9Q1R2A7-F1
#
_entry.id   AF-A0A9Q1R2A7-F1
#
_cell.length_a   1.000
_cell.length_b   1.000
_cell.length_c   1.000
_cell.angle_alpha   90.00
_cell.angle_beta   90.00
_cell.angle_gamma   90.00
#
_symmetry.space_group_name_H-M   'P 1'
#
loop_
_entity.id
_entity.type
_entity.pdbx_description
1 polymer ?
#
loop_
_entity_poly.entity_id
_entity_poly.type
_entity_poly.pdbx_seq_one_letter_code
_entity_poly.pdbx_strand_id
1 'polypeptide(L)'
;MKPLPHGYPSPNPRVLSTHIPLYQPDLTACGPYRSSSSINQRINRAAFDNEILYQNYIIENGTNDLLDSIKPALILSGHDHDQCTVIHKTKYGSVKEHTLGTISWKQGNLIPSYMLLSASNIILSNGATPEEAISTKVSISVCHDPSYCHPLAHKWDALSALS
;
A
#
# COMPACT_ATOMS: atom_id res chain seq x y z
N MET A 1 19.67 -12.75 -24.19
CA MET A 1 18.44 -11.94 -24.26
C MET A 1 18.84 -10.48 -24.36
N LYS A 2 18.32 -9.74 -25.34
CA LYS A 2 18.67 -8.32 -25.56
C LYS A 2 17.77 -7.46 -24.68
N PRO A 3 18.28 -6.49 -23.89
CA PRO A 3 17.43 -5.60 -23.11
C PRO A 3 16.47 -4.84 -24.03
N LEU A 4 15.20 -4.72 -23.63
CA LEU A 4 14.24 -3.88 -24.34
C LEU A 4 14.64 -2.40 -24.22
N PRO A 5 14.41 -1.58 -25.26
CA PRO A 5 14.75 -0.17 -25.22
C PRO A 5 14.03 0.54 -24.07
N HIS A 6 14.76 1.46 -23.40
CA HIS A 6 14.24 2.27 -22.30
C HIS A 6 13.00 3.05 -22.75
N GLY A 7 11.81 2.57 -22.37
CA GLY A 7 10.55 3.24 -22.70
C GLY A 7 9.35 2.31 -22.85
N TYR A 8 9.55 1.02 -23.12
CA TYR A 8 8.45 0.07 -23.19
C TYR A 8 8.05 -0.45 -21.80
N PRO A 9 6.74 -0.49 -21.47
CA PRO A 9 6.25 -1.17 -20.27
C PRO A 9 6.76 -2.61 -20.24
N SER A 10 7.16 -3.07 -19.06
CA SER A 10 7.47 -4.49 -18.88
C SER A 10 6.23 -5.30 -19.26
N PRO A 11 6.36 -6.38 -20.05
CA PRO A 11 5.22 -7.23 -20.40
C PRO A 11 4.57 -7.86 -19.16
N ASN A 12 5.34 -7.96 -18.07
CA ASN A 12 4.83 -8.38 -16.77
C ASN A 12 4.57 -7.15 -15.90
N PRO A 13 3.33 -6.91 -15.44
CA PRO A 13 3.03 -5.82 -14.53
C PRO A 13 3.72 -6.09 -13.17
N ARG A 14 4.17 -5.02 -12.51
CA ARG A 14 4.86 -5.10 -11.23
C ARG A 14 4.00 -4.49 -10.13
N VAL A 15 3.94 -5.17 -8.99
CA VAL A 15 3.32 -4.64 -7.77
C VAL A 15 4.44 -4.22 -6.83
N LEU A 16 4.43 -2.96 -6.41
CA LEU A 16 5.33 -2.46 -5.36
C LEU A 16 4.65 -2.68 -4.01
N SER A 17 5.33 -3.35 -3.10
CA SER A 17 4.87 -3.53 -1.72
C SER A 17 5.85 -2.86 -0.76
N THR A 18 5.36 -1.98 0.10
CA THR A 18 6.14 -1.34 1.16
C THR A 18 5.42 -1.47 2.50
N HIS A 19 6.14 -1.45 3.62
CA HIS A 19 5.46 -1.35 4.91
C HIS A 19 4.94 0.08 5.13
N ILE A 20 5.83 1.06 4.98
CA ILE A 20 5.52 2.49 5.09
C ILE A 20 4.99 3.00 3.73
N PRO A 21 3.86 3.73 3.68
CA PRO A 21 3.29 4.28 2.44
C PRO A 21 4.24 5.26 1.74
N LEU A 22 4.03 5.46 0.44
CA LEU A 22 4.83 6.44 -0.31
C LEU A 22 4.48 7.87 0.09
N TYR A 23 5.39 8.80 -0.23
CA TYR A 23 5.20 10.22 0.06
C TYR A 23 3.86 10.73 -0.48
N GLN A 24 3.15 11.48 0.35
CA GLN A 24 1.99 12.25 -0.03
C GLN A 24 2.00 13.59 0.74
N PRO A 25 1.49 14.68 0.15
CA PRO A 25 1.35 15.95 0.88
C PRO A 25 0.53 15.79 2.16
N ASP A 26 0.81 16.62 3.16
CA ASP A 26 0.01 16.67 4.39
C ASP A 26 -1.47 16.91 4.06
N LEU A 27 -2.36 16.34 4.87
CA LEU A 27 -3.81 16.42 4.71
C LEU A 27 -4.34 15.80 3.41
N THR A 28 -3.55 14.97 2.72
CA THR A 28 -4.06 14.18 1.58
C THR A 28 -5.24 13.31 2.01
N ALA A 29 -6.33 13.37 1.24
CA ALA A 29 -7.54 12.59 1.50
C ALA A 29 -7.32 11.11 1.13
N CYS A 30 -7.71 10.22 2.05
CA CYS A 30 -7.50 8.77 1.93
C CYS A 30 -8.64 7.99 1.28
N GLY A 31 -9.62 8.70 0.71
CA GLY A 31 -10.85 8.11 0.19
C GLY A 31 -11.86 7.77 1.29
N PRO A 32 -13.02 7.20 0.90
CA PRO A 32 -14.20 7.10 1.76
C PRO A 32 -14.12 5.98 2.82
N TYR A 33 -13.12 5.10 2.73
CA TYR A 33 -13.03 3.92 3.58
C TYR A 33 -12.12 4.11 4.80
N ARG A 34 -11.46 5.25 4.92
CA ARG A 34 -10.65 5.55 6.09
C ARG A 34 -11.55 5.85 7.29
N SER A 35 -11.26 5.25 8.45
CA SER A 35 -12.04 5.44 9.67
C SER A 35 -11.58 6.63 10.52
N SER A 36 -10.33 7.06 10.36
CA SER A 36 -9.67 8.12 11.13
C SER A 36 -9.19 9.29 10.27
N SER A 37 -8.74 10.39 10.90
CA SER A 37 -8.07 11.51 10.20
C SER A 37 -6.77 11.04 9.55
N SER A 38 -6.43 11.52 8.35
CA SER A 38 -5.14 11.19 7.71
C SER A 38 -3.96 11.60 8.59
N ILE A 39 -2.95 10.73 8.66
CA ILE A 39 -1.70 11.08 9.31
C ILE A 39 -0.87 11.98 8.38
N ASN A 40 -0.15 12.93 8.97
CA ASN A 40 0.76 13.81 8.24
C ASN A 40 2.17 13.23 8.22
N GLN A 41 3.03 13.85 7.41
CA GLN A 41 4.46 13.57 7.39
C GLN A 41 5.06 13.71 8.79
N ARG A 42 5.73 12.66 9.26
CA ARG A 42 6.43 12.65 10.55
C ARG A 42 7.70 11.83 10.40
N ILE A 43 8.82 12.41 10.84
CA ILE A 43 10.09 11.71 10.99
C ILE A 43 10.61 12.03 12.39
N ASN A 44 10.76 11.02 13.22
CA ASN A 44 11.45 11.12 14.50
C ASN A 44 12.90 10.68 14.29
N ARG A 45 13.85 11.47 14.81
CA ARG A 45 15.28 11.18 14.70
C ARG A 45 15.94 11.13 16.06
N ALA A 46 16.90 10.22 16.22
CA ALA A 46 17.74 10.16 17.41
C ALA A 46 18.58 11.44 17.55
N ALA A 47 18.73 11.93 18.78
CA ALA A 47 19.40 13.20 19.04
C ALA A 47 20.92 13.17 18.77
N PHE A 48 21.54 11.99 18.85
CA PHE A 48 22.99 11.85 18.83
C PHE A 48 23.57 11.64 17.42
N ASP A 49 22.91 10.84 16.58
CA ASP A 49 23.39 10.42 15.26
C ASP A 49 22.40 10.70 14.13
N ASN A 50 21.25 11.30 14.44
CA ASN A 50 20.20 11.67 13.49
C ASN A 50 19.56 10.46 12.76
N GLU A 51 19.72 9.25 13.30
CA GLU A 51 19.08 8.03 12.80
C GLU A 51 17.56 8.14 12.84
N ILE A 52 16.88 7.58 11.82
CA ILE A 52 15.41 7.58 11.76
C ILE A 52 14.87 6.53 12.72
N LEU A 53 14.23 6.98 13.80
CA LEU A 53 13.58 6.10 14.77
C LEU A 53 12.15 5.74 14.36
N TYR A 54 11.48 6.66 13.67
CA TYR A 54 10.10 6.48 13.23
C TYR A 54 9.80 7.36 12.03
N GLN A 55 9.00 6.84 11.10
CA GLN A 55 8.65 7.52 9.87
C GLN A 55 7.23 7.13 9.41
N ASN A 56 6.42 8.13 9.06
CA ASN A 56 5.05 7.88 8.59
C ASN A 56 4.93 7.54 7.11
N TYR A 57 5.81 8.11 6.28
CA TYR A 57 5.81 7.93 4.83
C TYR A 57 7.24 7.89 4.33
N ILE A 58 7.52 7.13 3.27
CA ILE A 58 8.78 7.23 2.54
C ILE A 58 8.95 8.69 2.09
N ILE A 59 10.16 9.23 2.21
CA ILE A 59 10.46 10.61 1.79
C ILE A 59 10.26 10.78 0.27
N GLU A 60 10.00 12.01 -0.16
CA GLU A 60 9.62 12.34 -1.54
C GLU A 60 10.65 11.85 -2.58
N ASN A 61 11.94 12.05 -2.35
CA ASN A 61 12.98 11.57 -3.27
C ASN A 61 12.99 10.04 -3.39
N GLY A 62 12.90 9.32 -2.27
CA GLY A 62 12.83 7.85 -2.26
C GLY A 62 11.57 7.33 -2.94
N THR A 63 10.44 8.04 -2.79
CA THR A 63 9.20 7.76 -3.51
C THR A 63 9.40 7.90 -5.02
N ASN A 64 10.00 9.00 -5.46
CA ASN A 64 10.29 9.24 -6.88
C ASN A 64 11.25 8.17 -7.44
N ASP A 65 12.30 7.81 -6.70
CA ASP A 65 13.26 6.78 -7.11
C ASP A 65 12.59 5.41 -7.25
N LEU A 66 11.70 5.03 -6.33
CA LEU A 66 10.92 3.79 -6.39
C LEU A 66 9.98 3.78 -7.59
N LEU A 67 9.22 4.86 -7.80
CA LEU A 67 8.28 4.96 -8.91
C LEU A 67 8.99 4.93 -10.27
N ASP A 68 10.15 5.59 -10.38
CA ASP A 68 10.91 5.67 -11.63
C ASP A 68 11.64 4.37 -11.98
N SER A 69 12.21 3.71 -10.97
CA SER A 69 12.94 2.45 -11.16
C SER A 69 12.00 1.27 -11.38
N ILE A 70 10.95 1.17 -10.55
CA ILE A 70 10.04 0.02 -10.55
C ILE A 70 8.91 0.22 -11.54
N LYS A 71 8.42 1.43 -11.81
CA LYS A 71 7.26 1.68 -12.69
C LYS A 71 6.11 0.70 -12.41
N PRO A 72 5.61 0.66 -11.16
CA PRO A 72 4.61 -0.32 -10.75
C PRO A 72 3.27 -0.07 -11.45
N ALA A 73 2.50 -1.14 -11.64
CA ALA A 73 1.09 -1.07 -12.04
C ALA A 73 0.16 -0.89 -10.83
N LEU A 74 0.64 -1.23 -9.63
CA LEU A 74 -0.09 -1.13 -8.36
C LEU A 74 0.90 -0.99 -7.21
N ILE A 75 0.54 -0.21 -6.20
CA ILE A 75 1.31 -0.06 -4.95
C ILE A 75 0.45 -0.54 -3.77
N LEU A 76 1.04 -1.32 -2.87
CA LEU A 76 0.42 -1.82 -1.65
C LEU A 76 1.27 -1.36 -0.45
N SER A 77 0.63 -0.79 0.56
CA SER A 77 1.29 -0.33 1.77
C SER A 77 0.52 -0.64 3.06
N GLY A 78 1.12 -0.38 4.22
CA GLY A 78 0.54 -0.56 5.55
C GLY A 78 0.82 0.62 6.49
N HIS A 79 1.46 0.36 7.64
CA HIS A 79 1.86 1.34 8.66
C HIS A 79 0.76 1.85 9.59
N ASP A 80 -0.24 2.56 9.08
CA ASP A 80 -1.15 3.36 9.93
C ASP A 80 -2.41 2.61 10.41
N HIS A 81 -2.47 1.31 10.14
CA HIS A 81 -3.56 0.40 10.54
C HIS A 81 -4.96 0.80 10.05
N ASP A 82 -5.06 1.78 9.15
CA ASP A 82 -6.30 2.26 8.57
C ASP A 82 -6.19 2.33 7.04
N GLN A 83 -7.33 2.30 6.37
CA GLN A 83 -7.34 2.21 4.91
C GLN A 83 -7.03 3.58 4.30
N CYS A 84 -6.22 3.59 3.25
CA CYS A 84 -5.99 4.79 2.43
C CYS A 84 -5.90 4.39 0.97
N THR A 85 -6.48 5.20 0.08
CA THR A 85 -6.29 5.06 -1.36
C THR A 85 -5.85 6.39 -1.94
N VAL A 86 -4.69 6.40 -2.58
CA VAL A 86 -4.13 7.58 -3.23
C VAL A 86 -3.65 7.26 -4.64
N ILE A 87 -3.55 8.29 -5.46
CA ILE A 87 -3.10 8.20 -6.85
C ILE A 87 -1.83 9.00 -7.00
N HIS A 88 -0.74 8.32 -7.34
CA HIS A 88 0.55 8.91 -7.66
C HIS A 88 0.62 9.28 -9.14
N LYS A 89 0.86 10.55 -9.44
CA LYS A 89 1.09 10.99 -10.82
C LYS A 89 2.57 10.83 -11.16
N THR A 90 2.88 9.96 -12.12
CA THR A 90 4.26 9.75 -12.59
C THR A 90 4.41 10.16 -14.05
N LYS A 91 5.65 10.26 -14.54
CA LYS A 91 5.94 10.46 -15.98
C LYS A 91 5.46 9.33 -16.89
N TYR A 92 5.11 8.17 -16.31
CA TYR A 92 4.67 6.97 -17.05
C TYR A 92 3.16 6.70 -16.91
N GLY A 93 2.43 7.58 -16.23
CA GLY A 93 1.01 7.42 -15.93
C GLY A 93 0.72 7.54 -14.44
N SER A 94 -0.57 7.47 -14.12
CA SER A 94 -1.04 7.41 -12.74
C SER A 94 -0.87 6.00 -12.20
N VAL A 95 -0.48 5.85 -10.94
CA VAL A 95 -0.43 4.56 -10.25
C VAL A 95 -1.22 4.65 -8.96
N LYS A 96 -2.08 3.67 -8.71
CA LYS A 96 -2.88 3.58 -7.49
C LYS A 96 -2.07 2.94 -6.36
N GLU A 97 -2.08 3.59 -5.20
CA GLU A 97 -1.62 3.00 -3.95
C GLU A 97 -2.81 2.68 -3.05
N HIS A 98 -2.80 1.46 -2.51
CA HIS A 98 -3.69 1.05 -1.44
C HIS A 98 -2.89 0.80 -0.18
N THR A 99 -3.10 1.64 0.83
CA THR A 99 -2.68 1.36 2.20
C THR A 99 -3.75 0.50 2.86
N LEU A 100 -3.37 -0.70 3.28
CA LEU A 100 -4.24 -1.62 3.98
C LEU A 100 -4.26 -1.27 5.45
N GLY A 101 -5.46 -1.26 6.03
CA GLY A 101 -5.58 -1.24 7.47
C GLY A 101 -5.23 -2.59 8.08
N THR A 102 -5.20 -2.62 9.42
CA THR A 102 -4.85 -3.83 10.16
C THR A 102 -5.87 -4.95 9.96
N ILE A 103 -5.42 -6.20 10.07
CA ILE A 103 -6.28 -7.37 10.20
C ILE A 103 -6.78 -7.58 11.65
N SER A 104 -6.09 -6.97 12.64
CA SER A 104 -6.39 -7.13 14.06
C SER A 104 -7.14 -5.92 14.60
N TRP A 105 -8.30 -6.16 15.20
CA TRP A 105 -9.09 -5.10 15.87
C TRP A 105 -8.42 -4.54 17.13
N LYS A 106 -7.28 -5.08 17.56
CA LYS A 106 -6.54 -4.62 18.75
C LYS A 106 -5.48 -3.55 18.44
N GLN A 107 -5.26 -3.22 17.17
CA GLN A 107 -4.19 -2.30 16.75
C GLN A 107 -4.70 -0.87 16.51
N GLY A 108 -5.73 -0.43 17.25
CA GLY A 108 -6.25 0.94 17.22
C GLY A 108 -7.33 1.20 16.16
N ASN A 109 -7.52 0.30 15.19
CA ASN A 109 -8.66 0.31 14.27
C ASN A 109 -9.56 -0.90 14.53
N LEU A 110 -10.82 -0.66 14.88
CA LEU A 110 -11.81 -1.71 15.20
C LEU A 110 -12.39 -2.38 13.96
N ILE A 111 -12.03 -1.91 12.76
CA ILE A 111 -12.51 -2.41 11.48
C ILE A 111 -11.36 -3.10 10.75
N PRO A 112 -11.21 -4.43 10.91
CA PRO A 112 -10.24 -5.20 10.15
C PRO A 112 -10.39 -5.04 8.64
N SER A 113 -9.26 -5.00 7.94
CA SER A 113 -9.23 -5.04 6.48
C SER A 113 -8.23 -6.04 5.95
N TYR A 114 -8.56 -6.59 4.78
CA TYR A 114 -7.67 -7.41 3.98
C TYR A 114 -7.93 -7.13 2.50
N MET A 115 -6.97 -7.47 1.65
CA MET A 115 -7.13 -7.36 0.20
C MET A 115 -6.90 -8.71 -0.44
N LEU A 116 -7.75 -9.03 -1.42
CA LEU A 116 -7.49 -10.12 -2.35
C LEU A 116 -7.00 -9.51 -3.67
N LEU A 117 -5.81 -9.95 -4.08
CA LEU A 117 -5.18 -9.59 -5.34
C LEU A 117 -5.32 -10.77 -6.31
N SER A 118 -5.84 -10.50 -7.50
CA SER A 118 -5.86 -11.46 -8.61
C SER A 118 -4.98 -10.92 -9.73
N ALA A 119 -4.01 -11.72 -10.15
CA ALA A 119 -3.13 -11.39 -11.27
C ALA A 119 -3.35 -12.42 -12.39
N SER A 120 -3.53 -11.92 -13.60
CA SER A 120 -3.68 -12.75 -14.79
C SER A 120 -2.42 -12.69 -15.64
N ASN A 121 -2.03 -13.83 -16.22
CA ASN A 121 -0.90 -13.89 -17.15
C ASN A 121 -1.35 -13.55 -18.58
N ILE A 122 -2.12 -12.48 -18.73
CA ILE A 122 -2.51 -11.98 -20.05
C ILE A 122 -1.27 -11.30 -20.63
N ILE A 123 -0.72 -11.88 -21.70
CA ILE A 123 0.24 -11.15 -22.54
C ILE A 123 -0.52 -9.95 -23.08
N LEU A 124 -0.24 -8.77 -22.54
CA LEU A 124 -0.86 -7.52 -22.97
C LEU A 124 -0.62 -7.37 -24.48
N SER A 125 -1.67 -7.59 -25.27
CA SER A 125 -1.66 -7.24 -26.68
C SER A 125 -1.50 -5.72 -26.79
N ASN A 126 -0.84 -5.24 -27.85
CA ASN A 126 -0.57 -3.81 -28.07
C ASN A 126 -1.86 -2.99 -27.87
N GLY A 127 -1.98 -2.29 -26.73
CA GLY A 127 -3.12 -1.44 -26.38
C GLY A 127 -3.73 -1.68 -25.00
N ALA A 128 -3.52 -2.85 -24.38
CA ALA A 128 -4.03 -3.13 -23.03
C ALA A 128 -3.19 -2.43 -21.95
N THR A 129 -3.85 -1.83 -20.95
CA THR A 129 -3.15 -1.10 -19.87
C THR A 129 -2.63 -2.07 -18.80
N PRO A 130 -1.48 -1.81 -18.16
CA PRO A 130 -0.94 -2.68 -17.10
C PRO A 130 -1.89 -2.92 -15.92
N GLU A 131 -2.85 -2.02 -15.70
CA GLU A 131 -3.91 -2.16 -14.69
C GLU A 131 -4.90 -3.28 -15.04
N GLU A 132 -5.15 -3.57 -16.31
CA GLU A 132 -6.11 -4.60 -16.73
C GLU A 132 -5.63 -6.02 -16.42
N ALA A 133 -4.32 -6.23 -16.31
CA ALA A 133 -3.74 -7.51 -15.94
C ALA A 133 -3.85 -7.81 -14.43
N ILE A 134 -4.11 -6.79 -13.61
CA ILE A 134 -4.15 -6.88 -12.15
C ILE A 134 -5.50 -6.37 -11.63
N SER A 135 -6.31 -7.28 -11.07
CA SER A 135 -7.54 -6.91 -10.39
C SER A 135 -7.35 -6.96 -8.88
N THR A 136 -7.79 -5.91 -8.19
CA THR A 136 -7.77 -5.81 -6.73
C THR A 136 -9.18 -5.74 -6.17
N LYS A 137 -9.41 -6.46 -5.07
CA LYS A 137 -10.61 -6.31 -4.25
C LYS A 137 -10.23 -6.09 -2.81
N VAL A 138 -10.34 -4.83 -2.36
CA VAL A 138 -10.28 -4.49 -0.93
C VAL A 138 -11.56 -4.99 -0.28
N SER A 139 -11.40 -5.78 0.79
CA SER A 139 -12.52 -6.26 1.60
C SER A 139 -12.34 -5.73 3.02
N ILE A 140 -13.39 -5.09 3.52
CA ILE A 140 -13.43 -4.51 4.85
C ILE A 140 -14.43 -5.35 5.65
N SER A 141 -13.98 -5.89 6.78
CA SER A 141 -14.81 -6.70 7.65
C SER A 141 -15.31 -5.83 8.80
N VAL A 142 -16.57 -5.40 8.70
CA VAL A 142 -17.24 -4.72 9.81
C VAL A 142 -17.66 -5.77 10.83
N CYS A 143 -16.92 -5.83 11.94
CA CYS A 143 -17.27 -6.65 13.10
C CYS A 143 -18.48 -6.04 13.81
N HIS A 144 -19.68 -6.56 13.52
CA HIS A 144 -20.90 -6.15 14.23
C HIS A 144 -20.99 -6.76 15.63
N ASP A 145 -20.35 -7.91 15.85
CA ASP A 145 -20.29 -8.61 17.12
C ASP A 145 -18.85 -9.11 17.38
N PRO A 146 -18.19 -8.66 18.48
CA PRO A 146 -16.83 -9.07 18.86
C PRO A 146 -16.63 -10.59 18.97
N SER A 147 -17.68 -11.35 19.27
CA SER A 147 -17.62 -12.82 19.41
C SER A 147 -17.48 -13.56 18.06
N TYR A 148 -17.93 -12.95 16.96
CA TYR A 148 -17.80 -13.51 15.61
C TYR A 148 -16.46 -13.24 14.96
N CYS A 149 -15.76 -12.19 15.41
CA CYS A 149 -14.43 -11.89 14.91
C CYS A 149 -13.36 -12.74 15.62
N HIS A 150 -13.63 -13.17 16.86
CA HIS A 150 -12.77 -14.02 17.71
C HIS A 150 -12.06 -15.18 16.98
N PRO A 151 -12.72 -16.06 16.19
CA PRO A 151 -12.08 -17.25 15.64
C PRO A 151 -11.04 -16.96 14.54
N LEU A 152 -11.25 -15.90 13.76
CA LEU A 152 -10.36 -15.50 12.68
C LEU A 152 -9.21 -14.63 13.15
N ALA A 153 -9.18 -14.08 14.37
CA ALA A 153 -8.00 -13.34 14.85
C ALA A 153 -7.14 -14.12 15.84
N HIS A 154 -7.66 -15.05 16.65
CA HIS A 154 -6.80 -15.83 17.57
C HIS A 154 -5.68 -16.59 16.85
N LYS A 155 -5.92 -17.00 15.60
CA LYS A 155 -4.93 -17.69 14.78
C LYS A 155 -3.86 -16.76 14.18
N TRP A 156 -4.09 -15.45 14.13
CA TRP A 156 -3.20 -14.45 13.49
C TRP A 156 -2.67 -13.37 14.47
N ASP A 157 -3.33 -13.15 15.61
CA ASP A 157 -2.82 -12.38 16.76
C ASP A 157 -1.49 -12.99 17.26
N ALA A 158 -1.33 -14.31 17.16
CA ALA A 158 -0.08 -15.01 17.47
C ALA A 158 1.08 -14.69 16.50
N LEU A 159 0.79 -14.20 15.29
CA LEU A 159 1.80 -13.83 14.28
C LEU A 159 2.11 -12.33 14.28
N SER A 160 1.18 -11.47 14.71
CA SER A 160 1.31 -10.01 14.74
C SER A 160 1.88 -9.46 16.06
N ALA A 161 1.92 -10.27 17.12
CA ALA A 161 2.59 -9.90 18.38
C ALA A 161 4.14 -9.97 18.33
N LEU A 162 4.73 -10.25 17.17
CA LEU A 162 6.18 -10.40 16.95
C LEU A 162 6.78 -9.33 16.02
N SER A 163 6.01 -8.30 15.66
CA SER A 163 6.46 -7.17 14.83
C SER A 163 6.35 -5.85 15.57
#